data_AF-A0A5B8CD69-F1
#
_entry.id   AF-A0A5B8CD69-F1
#
_cell.length_a   1.000
_cell.length_b   1.000
_cell.length_c   1.000
_cell.angle_alpha   90.00
_cell.angle_beta   90.00
_cell.angle_gamma   90.00
#
_symmetry.space_group_name_H-M   'P 1'
#
loop_
_entity.id
_entity.type
_entity.pdbx_description
1 polymer ?
#
loop_
_entity_poly.entity_id
_entity_poly.type
_entity_poly.pdbx_seq_one_letter_code
_entity_poly.pdbx_strand_id
1 'polypeptide(L)'
;MLEKTLATAGDDTWILPSSIPFERLKGRDLEECVYWLMDSLGARDLEWRTGGSGGGAADGGRDLEAWFYTPAPDGDMEGQRWWIECKGRSATLEPDAVKEACNNALAQADLAYLVIATNTTFSNPTRDWVKQWQAAHPRPKVKLWDQASLERMLSKHPSAVFRLFSHALSTAGLLEVAREGFWNRFDYAPPKSLEAFWKARSELEIGPLERVALTVAEFAHGRIAERPWGVAGTPLETIEALGNAIGNLPYLMGRALRAGIEQAPLIQGIAYLALSSLKHFAADTVAEVILDQLRDGEGAPAPQEVRDLLLGPIFNRLMGELEDVCSSDCPRFGFGERHTFVGGPDPIKDYWERLRPGGRVQPDEGDDDGRRLWIERTTEPCKVGFPMDKDHSCPLFGDAPEVNQLEELLSIIERVADFRFKEAMAKPAKN
;
A
#
# COMPACT_ATOMS: atom_id res chain seq x y z
N MET A 1 -0.88 31.46 36.94
CA MET A 1 -0.04 31.10 38.09
C MET A 1 -0.58 29.75 38.57
N LEU A 2 -0.01 28.58 38.30
CA LEU A 2 1.25 28.11 37.72
C LEU A 2 0.90 26.67 37.25
N GLU A 3 1.03 26.36 35.96
CA GLU A 3 2.16 25.60 35.37
C GLU A 3 2.12 24.08 35.54
N LYS A 4 2.31 23.39 34.39
CA LYS A 4 2.96 22.07 34.19
C LYS A 4 2.19 20.85 34.71
N THR A 5 1.85 19.86 33.88
CA THR A 5 2.80 19.08 33.07
C THR A 5 2.17 18.57 31.78
N LEU A 6 2.55 19.19 30.65
CA LEU A 6 2.72 18.51 29.37
C LEU A 6 4.16 17.99 29.32
N ALA A 7 4.33 16.83 28.68
CA ALA A 7 5.57 16.13 28.33
C ALA A 7 6.31 15.39 29.47
N THR A 8 6.33 14.06 29.36
CA THR A 8 7.57 13.28 29.37
C THR A 8 7.34 11.92 28.68
N ALA A 9 8.17 11.69 27.66
CA ALA A 9 8.72 10.42 27.17
C ALA A 9 7.78 9.31 26.67
N GLY A 10 7.89 9.06 25.35
CA GLY A 10 8.10 7.75 24.73
C GLY A 10 7.19 6.58 25.13
N ASP A 11 6.27 6.22 24.24
CA ASP A 11 6.08 4.82 23.92
C ASP A 11 5.37 4.66 22.57
N ASP A 12 6.04 3.91 21.69
CA ASP A 12 5.54 3.30 20.46
C ASP A 12 4.27 2.49 20.74
N THR A 13 3.11 3.14 20.80
CA THR A 13 1.87 2.39 20.95
C THR A 13 1.37 1.98 19.57
N TRP A 14 1.94 0.88 19.08
CA TRP A 14 1.24 -0.10 18.26
C TRP A 14 -0.26 -0.09 18.64
N ILE A 15 -1.19 -0.15 17.69
CA ILE A 15 -2.54 -0.58 18.05
C ILE A 15 -2.45 -2.07 18.38
N LEU A 16 -2.02 -2.33 19.61
CA LEU A 16 -2.30 -3.54 20.33
C LEU A 16 -3.82 -3.67 20.38
N PRO A 17 -4.35 -4.90 20.42
CA PRO A 17 -5.78 -5.14 20.69
C PRO A 17 -6.31 -4.36 21.91
N SER A 18 -5.42 -4.08 22.87
CA SER A 18 -5.66 -3.28 24.08
C SER A 18 -5.86 -1.77 23.84
N SER A 19 -5.63 -1.27 22.62
CA SER A 19 -5.78 0.15 22.26
C SER A 19 -7.11 0.45 21.56
N ILE A 20 -7.96 -0.57 21.32
CA ILE A 20 -9.30 -0.37 20.77
C ILE A 20 -10.16 0.33 21.83
N PRO A 21 -10.74 1.51 21.56
CA PRO A 21 -11.53 2.26 22.54
C PRO A 21 -12.93 1.66 22.72
N PHE A 22 -13.02 0.44 23.24
CA PHE A 22 -14.28 -0.31 23.42
C PHE A 22 -15.32 0.47 24.23
N GLU A 23 -14.91 1.31 25.17
CA GLU A 23 -15.82 2.18 25.94
C GLU A 23 -16.63 3.15 25.06
N ARG A 24 -16.08 3.53 23.90
CA ARG A 24 -16.68 4.44 22.93
C ARG A 24 -17.43 3.72 21.80
N LEU A 25 -17.14 2.44 21.59
CA LEU A 25 -17.71 1.62 20.53
C LEU A 25 -19.18 1.26 20.83
N LYS A 26 -20.14 2.11 20.45
CA LYS A 26 -21.58 1.91 20.74
C LYS A 26 -22.45 2.26 19.53
N GLY A 27 -23.66 1.68 19.50
CA GLY A 27 -24.62 1.88 18.42
C GLY A 27 -23.98 1.57 17.06
N ARG A 28 -24.14 2.51 16.11
CA ARG A 28 -23.62 2.38 14.75
C ARG A 28 -22.12 2.07 14.67
N ASP A 29 -21.28 2.59 15.57
CA ASP A 29 -19.85 2.33 15.54
C ASP A 29 -19.52 0.86 15.91
N LEU A 30 -20.32 0.29 16.83
CA LEU A 30 -20.22 -1.13 17.17
C LEU A 30 -20.75 -2.01 16.02
N GLU A 31 -21.88 -1.62 15.42
CA GLU A 31 -22.44 -2.32 14.27
C GLU A 31 -21.46 -2.34 13.09
N GLU A 32 -20.83 -1.20 12.79
CA GLU A 32 -19.86 -1.09 11.71
C GLU A 32 -18.63 -1.95 12.02
N CYS A 33 -18.24 -2.00 13.30
CA CYS A 33 -17.12 -2.81 13.74
C CYS A 33 -17.35 -4.30 13.50
N VAL A 34 -18.53 -4.77 13.89
CA VAL A 34 -18.91 -6.15 13.68
C VAL A 34 -19.13 -6.43 12.19
N TYR A 35 -19.65 -5.48 11.40
CA TYR A 35 -19.78 -5.60 9.95
C TYR A 35 -18.44 -5.91 9.29
N TRP A 36 -17.41 -5.08 9.51
CA TRP A 36 -16.10 -5.30 8.89
C TRP A 36 -15.38 -6.53 9.42
N LEU A 37 -15.63 -6.91 10.67
CA LEU A 37 -15.15 -8.17 11.22
C LEU A 37 -15.79 -9.36 10.49
N MET A 38 -17.10 -9.33 10.23
CA MET A 38 -17.81 -10.40 9.53
C MET A 38 -17.35 -10.55 8.08
N ASP A 39 -17.16 -9.43 7.37
CA ASP A 39 -16.54 -9.40 6.04
C ASP A 39 -15.16 -10.07 6.06
N SER A 40 -14.31 -9.70 7.03
CA SER A 40 -12.97 -10.28 7.20
C SER A 40 -12.97 -11.77 7.59
N LEU A 41 -14.07 -12.26 8.17
CA LEU A 41 -14.28 -13.68 8.48
C LEU A 41 -14.80 -14.48 7.26
N GLY A 42 -15.07 -13.83 6.13
CA GLY A 42 -15.55 -14.47 4.90
C GLY A 42 -17.07 -14.54 4.77
N ALA A 43 -17.81 -13.65 5.46
CA ALA A 43 -19.24 -13.50 5.25
C ALA A 43 -19.55 -13.13 3.79
N ARG A 44 -20.68 -13.63 3.30
CA ARG A 44 -21.29 -13.30 2.01
C ARG A 44 -22.66 -12.68 2.25
N ASP A 45 -23.14 -11.92 1.27
CA ASP A 45 -24.47 -11.28 1.32
C ASP A 45 -24.70 -10.53 2.64
N LEU A 46 -23.67 -9.83 3.11
CA LEU A 46 -23.67 -9.11 4.37
C LEU A 46 -24.48 -7.82 4.23
N GLU A 47 -25.60 -7.73 4.94
CA GLU A 47 -26.56 -6.64 4.82
C GLU A 47 -26.79 -5.92 6.16
N TRP A 48 -26.85 -4.59 6.10
CA TRP A 48 -27.37 -3.75 7.18
C TRP A 48 -28.89 -3.83 7.22
N ARG A 49 -29.46 -4.07 8.39
CA ARG A 49 -30.90 -4.08 8.62
C ARG A 49 -31.25 -2.84 9.45
N THR A 50 -31.27 -1.67 8.82
CA THR A 50 -31.64 -0.43 9.51
C THR A 50 -33.15 -0.35 9.77
N GLY A 51 -33.54 -0.36 11.04
CA GLY A 51 -34.82 0.20 11.49
C GLY A 51 -34.83 1.71 11.26
N GLY A 52 -35.97 2.27 10.84
CA GLY A 52 -36.08 3.64 10.35
C GLY A 52 -35.47 4.71 11.26
N SER A 53 -34.85 5.71 10.64
CA SER A 53 -34.34 6.92 11.27
C SER A 53 -35.44 7.66 12.03
N GLY A 54 -35.38 7.60 13.36
CA GLY A 54 -36.18 8.41 14.27
C GLY A 54 -37.34 7.65 14.93
N GLY A 55 -37.18 7.40 16.23
CA GLY A 55 -38.28 7.23 17.18
C GLY A 55 -39.40 6.26 16.80
N GLY A 56 -39.24 4.98 17.18
CA GLY A 56 -40.37 4.10 17.48
C GLY A 56 -41.05 3.45 16.27
N ALA A 57 -40.40 2.44 15.69
CA ALA A 57 -41.08 1.29 15.10
C ALA A 57 -40.28 0.04 15.46
N ALA A 58 -40.96 -1.02 15.88
CA ALA A 58 -40.38 -2.18 16.55
C ALA A 58 -39.27 -2.86 15.72
N ASP A 59 -38.03 -2.73 16.19
CA ASP A 59 -36.87 -3.45 15.68
C ASP A 59 -37.12 -4.95 15.83
N GLY A 60 -36.95 -5.70 14.73
CA GLY A 60 -36.95 -7.16 14.76
C GLY A 60 -35.75 -7.77 15.51
N GLY A 61 -35.00 -6.97 16.28
CA GLY A 61 -33.82 -7.37 17.05
C GLY A 61 -32.70 -7.95 16.18
N ARG A 62 -32.43 -7.33 15.01
CA ARG A 62 -31.26 -7.63 14.19
C ARG A 62 -30.71 -6.36 13.54
N ASP A 63 -29.42 -6.10 13.74
CA ASP A 63 -28.70 -4.98 13.12
C ASP A 63 -28.05 -5.41 11.79
N LEU A 64 -27.49 -6.63 11.75
CA LEU A 64 -26.85 -7.18 10.55
C LEU A 64 -27.36 -8.59 10.23
N GLU A 65 -27.31 -8.94 8.96
CA GLU A 65 -27.57 -10.28 8.45
C GLU A 65 -26.44 -10.72 7.50
N ALA A 66 -26.01 -11.97 7.60
CA ALA A 66 -24.89 -12.50 6.83
C ALA A 66 -25.10 -13.98 6.46
N TRP A 67 -24.42 -14.41 5.40
CA TRP A 67 -24.34 -15.82 5.01
C TRP A 67 -22.91 -16.33 5.10
N PHE A 68 -22.74 -17.51 5.69
CA PHE A 68 -21.48 -18.27 5.62
C PHE A 68 -21.75 -19.57 4.90
N TYR A 69 -20.93 -19.88 3.91
CA TYR A 69 -21.04 -21.14 3.18
C TYR A 69 -19.97 -22.11 3.69
N THR A 70 -20.41 -23.26 4.18
CA THR A 70 -19.53 -24.31 4.68
C THR A 70 -19.65 -25.56 3.80
N PRO A 71 -18.53 -26.22 3.45
CA PRO A 71 -18.59 -27.46 2.69
C PRO A 71 -19.25 -28.56 3.52
N ALA A 72 -20.26 -29.19 2.95
CA ALA A 72 -20.91 -30.39 3.46
C ALA A 72 -20.06 -31.64 3.15
N PRO A 73 -20.30 -32.77 3.85
CA PRO A 73 -19.51 -34.00 3.66
C PRO A 73 -19.55 -34.58 2.24
N ASP A 74 -20.54 -34.23 1.43
CA ASP A 74 -20.71 -34.62 0.02
C ASP A 74 -20.03 -33.64 -0.96
N GLY A 75 -19.46 -32.55 -0.46
CA GLY A 75 -18.78 -31.53 -1.25
C GLY A 75 -19.68 -30.35 -1.68
N ASP A 76 -20.98 -30.39 -1.39
CA ASP A 76 -21.87 -29.26 -1.65
C ASP A 76 -21.65 -28.13 -0.63
N MET A 77 -21.98 -26.90 -0.98
CA MET A 77 -21.86 -25.75 -0.07
C MET A 77 -23.19 -25.48 0.63
N GLU A 78 -23.22 -25.68 1.94
CA GLU A 78 -24.40 -25.34 2.76
C GLU A 78 -24.31 -23.90 3.24
N GLY A 79 -25.31 -23.10 2.86
CA GLY A 79 -25.48 -21.73 3.35
C GLY A 79 -26.02 -21.71 4.78
N GLN A 80 -25.31 -21.05 5.68
CA GLN A 80 -25.72 -20.79 7.04
C GLN A 80 -26.09 -19.31 7.15
N ARG A 81 -27.35 -19.01 7.49
CA ARG A 81 -27.79 -17.64 7.75
C ARG A 81 -27.49 -17.24 9.19
N TRP A 82 -26.88 -16.07 9.37
CA TRP A 82 -26.47 -15.49 10.64
C TRP A 82 -27.16 -14.15 10.85
N TRP A 83 -27.75 -13.98 12.02
CA TRP A 83 -28.25 -12.70 12.50
C TRP A 83 -27.32 -12.17 13.58
N ILE A 84 -27.10 -10.86 13.57
CA ILE A 84 -26.21 -10.20 14.50
C ILE A 84 -26.93 -9.02 15.10
N GLU A 85 -26.93 -8.98 16.43
CA GLU A 85 -27.47 -7.90 17.24
C GLU A 85 -26.33 -7.26 18.05
N CYS A 86 -26.15 -5.97 17.89
CA CYS A 86 -25.11 -5.16 18.52
C CYS A 86 -25.71 -4.34 19.67
N LYS A 87 -25.41 -4.72 20.91
CA LYS A 87 -25.89 -4.02 22.11
C LYS A 87 -24.77 -3.26 22.80
N GLY A 88 -24.54 -2.01 22.38
CA GLY A 88 -23.61 -1.10 23.05
C GLY A 88 -24.05 -0.71 24.47
N ARG A 89 -23.16 -0.81 25.47
CA ARG A 89 -23.42 -0.46 26.88
C ARG A 89 -22.25 0.25 27.54
N SER A 90 -22.53 1.00 28.60
CA SER A 90 -21.49 1.56 29.49
C SER A 90 -21.09 0.61 30.62
N ALA A 91 -21.87 -0.45 30.84
CA ALA A 91 -21.67 -1.45 31.88
C ALA A 91 -22.02 -2.85 31.32
N THR A 92 -22.11 -3.84 32.20
CA THR A 92 -22.44 -5.23 31.87
C THR A 92 -23.80 -5.35 31.16
N LEU A 93 -23.92 -6.28 30.22
CA LEU A 93 -25.17 -6.59 29.53
C LEU A 93 -26.01 -7.63 30.32
N GLU A 94 -27.22 -7.24 30.65
CA GLU A 94 -28.18 -8.03 31.45
C GLU A 94 -29.09 -8.94 30.60
N PRO A 95 -29.71 -9.98 31.21
CA PRO A 95 -30.43 -11.02 30.47
C PRO A 95 -31.56 -10.49 29.60
N ASP A 96 -32.26 -9.46 30.07
CA ASP A 96 -33.42 -8.92 29.36
C ASP A 96 -33.06 -8.34 27.99
N ALA A 97 -31.85 -7.81 27.83
CA ALA A 97 -31.35 -7.32 26.55
C ALA A 97 -31.08 -8.43 25.51
N VAL A 98 -30.97 -9.68 25.97
CA VAL A 98 -30.71 -10.87 25.14
C VAL A 98 -31.99 -11.63 24.82
N LYS A 99 -32.94 -11.65 25.76
CA LYS A 99 -34.23 -12.36 25.64
C LYS A 99 -35.02 -11.95 24.39
N GLU A 100 -35.07 -10.66 24.11
CA GLU A 100 -35.83 -10.13 22.96
C GLU A 100 -35.27 -10.65 21.63
N ALA A 101 -33.94 -10.58 21.44
CA ALA A 101 -33.28 -11.10 20.25
C ALA A 101 -33.49 -12.61 20.09
N CYS A 102 -33.37 -13.38 21.18
CA CYS A 102 -33.64 -14.82 21.17
C CYS A 102 -35.09 -15.14 20.79
N ASN A 103 -36.07 -14.40 21.31
CA ASN A 103 -37.48 -14.62 21.00
C ASN A 103 -37.82 -14.26 19.55
N ASN A 104 -37.26 -13.17 19.03
CA ASN A 104 -37.45 -12.78 17.62
C ASN A 104 -36.83 -13.79 16.67
N ALA A 105 -35.68 -14.36 17.05
CA ALA A 105 -34.98 -15.36 16.27
C ALA A 105 -35.73 -16.71 16.16
N LEU A 106 -36.58 -17.06 17.14
CA LEU A 106 -37.43 -18.27 17.06
C LEU A 106 -38.46 -18.22 15.94
N ALA A 107 -38.84 -17.02 15.49
CA ALA A 107 -39.76 -16.87 14.37
C ALA A 107 -39.12 -17.26 13.02
N GLN A 108 -37.81 -17.54 12.98
CA GLN A 108 -37.07 -17.87 11.77
C GLN A 108 -36.51 -19.29 11.79
N ALA A 109 -37.21 -20.21 11.12
CA ALA A 109 -36.89 -21.63 11.13
C ALA A 109 -35.53 -21.98 10.47
N ASP A 110 -35.07 -21.16 9.52
CA ASP A 110 -33.85 -21.34 8.74
C ASP A 110 -32.64 -20.58 9.29
N LEU A 111 -32.78 -19.90 10.43
CA LEU A 111 -31.67 -19.19 11.05
C LEU A 111 -30.69 -20.17 11.71
N ALA A 112 -29.43 -20.15 11.28
CA ALA A 112 -28.40 -21.04 11.82
C ALA A 112 -27.80 -20.48 13.12
N TYR A 113 -27.48 -19.18 13.13
CA TYR A 113 -26.85 -18.51 14.26
C TYR A 113 -27.51 -17.17 14.59
N LEU A 114 -27.62 -16.91 15.89
CA LEU A 114 -27.87 -15.58 16.44
C LEU A 114 -26.63 -15.15 17.21
N VAL A 115 -25.99 -14.07 16.78
CA VAL A 115 -24.84 -13.47 17.47
C VAL A 115 -25.32 -12.24 18.22
N ILE A 116 -24.97 -12.15 19.50
CA ILE A 116 -25.16 -10.95 20.28
C ILE A 116 -23.78 -10.39 20.60
N ALA A 117 -23.48 -9.24 20.04
CA ALA A 117 -22.21 -8.54 20.20
C ALA A 117 -22.37 -7.36 21.16
N THR A 118 -21.44 -7.19 22.09
CA THR A 118 -21.39 -6.04 23.00
C THR A 118 -19.95 -5.56 23.16
N ASN A 119 -19.80 -4.25 23.35
CA ASN A 119 -18.52 -3.62 23.64
C ASN A 119 -18.04 -3.81 25.09
N THR A 120 -18.85 -4.44 25.94
CA THR A 120 -18.54 -4.71 27.36
C THR A 120 -18.58 -6.22 27.65
N THR A 121 -18.94 -6.63 28.86
CA THR A 121 -19.06 -8.02 29.27
C THR A 121 -20.54 -8.42 29.48
N PHE A 122 -20.84 -9.71 29.36
CA PHE A 122 -22.14 -10.26 29.76
C PHE A 122 -22.13 -10.65 31.24
N SER A 123 -23.24 -10.40 31.94
CA SER A 123 -23.39 -10.84 33.33
C SER A 123 -23.48 -12.36 33.40
N ASN A 124 -23.05 -12.95 34.53
CA ASN A 124 -23.19 -14.39 34.75
C ASN A 124 -24.64 -14.87 34.58
N PRO A 125 -25.66 -14.17 35.13
CA PRO A 125 -27.06 -14.47 34.85
C PRO A 125 -27.40 -14.53 33.36
N THR A 126 -26.85 -13.63 32.54
CA THR A 126 -27.08 -13.63 31.09
C THR A 126 -26.53 -14.89 30.43
N ARG A 127 -25.30 -15.28 30.78
CA ARG A 127 -24.67 -16.50 30.23
C ARG A 127 -25.42 -17.76 30.64
N ASP A 128 -25.83 -17.84 31.90
CA ASP A 128 -26.56 -19.00 32.43
C ASP A 128 -27.95 -19.10 31.81
N TRP A 129 -28.64 -17.96 31.62
CA TRP A 129 -29.91 -17.92 30.92
C TRP A 129 -29.79 -18.40 29.47
N VAL A 130 -28.79 -17.92 28.72
CA VAL A 130 -28.58 -18.36 27.32
C VAL A 130 -28.28 -19.86 27.24
N LYS A 131 -27.48 -20.41 28.17
CA LYS A 131 -27.22 -21.86 28.23
C LYS A 131 -28.50 -22.66 28.46
N GLN A 132 -29.34 -22.24 29.42
CA GLN A 132 -30.62 -22.88 29.70
C GLN A 132 -31.58 -22.77 28.51
N TRP A 133 -31.64 -21.59 27.89
CA TRP A 133 -32.48 -21.34 26.72
C TRP A 133 -32.04 -22.21 25.52
N GLN A 134 -30.74 -22.30 25.24
CA GLN A 134 -30.19 -23.11 24.15
C GLN A 134 -30.42 -24.61 24.35
N ALA A 135 -30.44 -25.08 25.61
CA ALA A 135 -30.79 -26.47 25.92
C ALA A 135 -32.24 -26.80 25.56
N ALA A 136 -33.15 -25.83 25.69
CA ALA A 136 -34.55 -25.97 25.30
C ALA A 136 -34.79 -25.70 23.79
N HIS A 137 -33.93 -24.90 23.14
CA HIS A 137 -34.07 -24.49 21.74
C HIS A 137 -32.77 -24.78 20.98
N PRO A 138 -32.64 -25.95 20.31
CA PRO A 138 -31.40 -26.32 19.62
C PRO A 138 -31.02 -25.43 18.43
N ARG A 139 -31.97 -24.69 17.86
CA ARG A 139 -31.76 -23.72 16.79
C ARG A 139 -32.59 -22.45 17.01
N PRO A 140 -32.07 -21.26 16.64
CA PRO A 140 -30.70 -21.01 16.18
C PRO A 140 -29.65 -21.22 17.30
N LYS A 141 -28.37 -21.39 16.93
CA LYS A 141 -27.27 -21.39 17.89
C LYS A 141 -26.94 -19.96 18.31
N VAL A 142 -27.06 -19.65 19.59
CA VAL A 142 -26.78 -18.33 20.16
C VAL A 142 -25.30 -18.22 20.52
N LYS A 143 -24.65 -17.17 20.02
CA LYS A 143 -23.26 -16.82 20.34
C LYS A 143 -23.22 -15.47 21.05
N LEU A 144 -22.45 -15.41 22.12
CA LEU A 144 -22.22 -14.19 22.89
C LEU A 144 -20.80 -13.68 22.62
N TRP A 145 -20.69 -12.52 21.98
CA TRP A 145 -19.42 -11.85 21.67
C TRP A 145 -19.27 -10.63 22.57
N ASP A 146 -18.48 -10.79 23.62
CA ASP A 146 -18.12 -9.70 24.54
C ASP A 146 -16.84 -9.00 24.07
N GLN A 147 -16.45 -7.94 24.78
CA GLN A 147 -15.22 -7.19 24.58
C GLN A 147 -14.02 -8.13 24.37
N ALA A 148 -13.78 -9.08 25.27
CA ALA A 148 -12.63 -9.99 25.17
C ALA A 148 -12.69 -10.88 23.92
N SER A 149 -13.89 -11.29 23.49
CA SER A 149 -14.07 -12.06 22.26
C SER A 149 -13.85 -11.20 21.02
N LEU A 150 -14.43 -9.99 20.99
CA LEU A 150 -14.24 -9.03 19.90
C LEU A 150 -12.77 -8.63 19.79
N GLU A 151 -12.12 -8.31 20.89
CA GLU A 151 -10.69 -7.96 20.96
C GLU A 151 -9.84 -9.09 20.35
N ARG A 152 -10.03 -10.34 20.79
CA ARG A 152 -9.32 -11.51 20.25
C ARG A 152 -9.57 -11.72 18.76
N MET A 153 -10.77 -11.46 18.26
CA MET A 153 -11.09 -11.62 16.84
C MET A 153 -10.50 -10.48 16.01
N LEU A 154 -10.66 -9.22 16.45
CA LEU A 154 -10.10 -8.04 15.80
C LEU A 154 -8.56 -8.09 15.75
N SER A 155 -7.92 -8.64 16.78
CA SER A 155 -6.48 -8.93 16.80
C SER A 155 -6.01 -9.79 15.62
N LYS A 156 -6.85 -10.74 15.20
CA LYS A 156 -6.55 -11.68 14.11
C LYS A 156 -6.98 -11.14 12.74
N HIS A 157 -7.77 -10.08 12.73
CA HIS A 157 -8.32 -9.45 11.53
C HIS A 157 -8.04 -7.93 11.55
N PRO A 158 -6.76 -7.51 11.52
CA PRO A 158 -6.38 -6.10 11.66
C PRO A 158 -6.94 -5.22 10.53
N SER A 159 -7.24 -5.79 9.35
CA SER A 159 -7.94 -5.11 8.26
C SER A 159 -9.30 -4.52 8.66
N ALA A 160 -10.05 -5.21 9.53
CA ALA A 160 -11.34 -4.71 10.03
C ALA A 160 -11.13 -3.48 10.91
N VAL A 161 -10.14 -3.54 11.82
CA VAL A 161 -9.76 -2.45 12.73
C VAL A 161 -9.33 -1.20 11.95
N PHE A 162 -8.52 -1.36 10.90
CA PHE A 162 -8.02 -0.21 10.13
C PHE A 162 -9.12 0.54 9.37
N ARG A 163 -10.16 -0.15 8.89
CA ARG A 163 -11.30 0.51 8.22
C ARG A 163 -12.09 1.40 9.18
N LEU A 164 -12.33 0.91 10.40
CA LEU A 164 -13.12 1.58 11.43
C LEU A 164 -12.42 2.76 12.09
N PHE A 165 -11.12 2.61 12.34
CA PHE A 165 -10.35 3.56 13.15
C PHE A 165 -9.36 4.38 12.32
N SER A 166 -9.48 4.38 10.98
CA SER A 166 -8.66 5.22 10.10
C SER A 166 -8.70 6.72 10.47
N HIS A 167 -9.84 7.21 11.01
CA HIS A 167 -9.99 8.57 11.53
C HIS A 167 -9.51 8.77 12.98
N ALA A 168 -9.34 7.69 13.74
CA ALA A 168 -8.87 7.74 15.13
C ALA A 168 -7.35 7.55 15.24
N LEU A 169 -6.71 7.08 14.17
CA LEU A 169 -5.26 6.97 14.06
C LEU A 169 -4.63 8.34 13.84
N SER A 170 -3.50 8.58 14.51
CA SER A 170 -2.61 9.69 14.15
C SER A 170 -2.06 9.46 12.74
N THR A 171 -1.56 10.52 12.10
CA THR A 171 -0.90 10.41 10.79
C THR A 171 0.27 9.41 10.82
N ALA A 172 0.99 9.32 11.94
CA ALA A 172 2.05 8.32 12.14
C ALA A 172 1.50 6.88 12.21
N GLY A 173 0.39 6.68 12.92
CA GLY A 173 -0.26 5.37 12.95
C GLY A 173 -0.80 4.96 11.58
N LEU A 174 -1.30 5.91 10.77
CA LEU A 174 -1.69 5.63 9.39
C LEU A 174 -0.50 5.25 8.50
N LEU A 175 0.67 5.86 8.71
CA LEU A 175 1.89 5.53 7.98
C LEU A 175 2.34 4.10 8.28
N GLU A 176 2.29 3.69 9.55
CA GLU A 176 2.59 2.32 9.97
C GLU A 176 1.65 1.30 9.30
N VAL A 177 0.35 1.61 9.24
CA VAL A 177 -0.63 0.76 8.54
C VAL A 177 -0.33 0.65 7.06
N ALA A 178 0.08 1.74 6.42
CA ALA A 178 0.48 1.75 5.01
C ALA A 178 1.73 0.88 4.79
N ARG A 179 2.73 0.99 5.67
CA ARG A 179 3.94 0.15 5.64
C ARG A 179 3.59 -1.33 5.79
N GLU A 180 2.88 -1.71 6.85
CA GLU A 180 2.50 -3.09 7.11
C GLU A 180 1.61 -3.65 5.99
N GLY A 181 0.70 -2.83 5.45
CA GLY A 181 -0.12 -3.19 4.30
C GLY A 181 0.71 -3.50 3.06
N PHE A 182 1.67 -2.65 2.73
CA PHE A 182 2.56 -2.87 1.60
C PHE A 182 3.42 -4.13 1.80
N TRP A 183 4.13 -4.23 2.93
CA TRP A 183 5.09 -5.30 3.15
C TRP A 183 4.47 -6.66 3.46
N ASN A 184 3.25 -6.72 4.03
CA ASN A 184 2.60 -7.99 4.37
C ASN A 184 1.43 -8.37 3.45
N ARG A 185 0.85 -7.41 2.72
CA ARG A 185 -0.31 -7.68 1.85
C ARG A 185 -0.15 -7.14 0.43
N PHE A 186 0.90 -6.36 0.16
CA PHE A 186 1.08 -5.64 -1.10
C PHE A 186 -0.04 -4.65 -1.39
N ASP A 187 -0.59 -4.05 -0.32
CA ASP A 187 -1.59 -2.99 -0.42
C ASP A 187 -0.89 -1.64 -0.64
N TYR A 188 -1.43 -0.82 -1.54
CA TYR A 188 -0.95 0.54 -1.75
C TYR A 188 -1.71 1.54 -0.86
N ALA A 189 -0.98 2.54 -0.36
CA ALA A 189 -1.60 3.64 0.38
C ALA A 189 -2.48 4.48 -0.55
N PRO A 190 -3.73 4.81 -0.17
CA PRO A 190 -4.62 5.57 -1.03
C PRO A 190 -4.16 7.04 -1.19
N PRO A 191 -4.54 7.73 -2.28
CA PRO A 191 -4.11 9.11 -2.57
C PRO A 191 -4.26 10.10 -1.40
N LYS A 192 -5.40 10.06 -0.69
CA LYS A 192 -5.65 10.94 0.45
C LYS A 192 -4.66 10.71 1.60
N SER A 193 -4.22 9.47 1.81
CA SER A 193 -3.20 9.14 2.80
C SER A 193 -1.83 9.64 2.34
N LEU A 194 -1.48 9.45 1.07
CA LEU A 194 -0.23 9.98 0.50
C LEU A 194 -0.13 11.51 0.66
N GLU A 195 -1.22 12.24 0.40
CA GLU A 195 -1.29 13.68 0.64
C GLU A 195 -1.10 14.04 2.12
N ALA A 196 -1.74 13.31 3.02
CA ALA A 196 -1.64 13.54 4.46
C ALA A 196 -0.22 13.29 4.97
N PHE A 197 0.39 12.17 4.57
CA PHE A 197 1.79 11.85 4.87
C PHE A 197 2.72 12.92 4.34
N TRP A 198 2.52 13.38 3.12
CA TRP A 198 3.40 14.39 2.53
C TRP A 198 3.31 15.72 3.27
N LYS A 199 2.10 16.15 3.65
CA LYS A 199 1.90 17.39 4.44
C LYS A 199 2.57 17.29 5.81
N ALA A 200 2.52 16.13 6.45
CA ALA A 200 3.08 15.90 7.78
C ALA A 200 4.54 15.37 7.76
N ARG A 201 5.19 15.24 6.59
CA ARG A 201 6.47 14.51 6.44
C ARG A 201 7.62 14.99 7.33
N SER A 202 7.63 16.26 7.75
CA SER A 202 8.63 16.80 8.67
C SER A 202 8.41 16.39 10.13
N GLU A 203 7.23 15.89 10.45
CA GLU A 203 6.80 15.45 11.78
C GLU A 203 6.71 13.92 11.87
N LEU A 204 6.85 13.21 10.75
CA LEU A 204 6.79 11.76 10.66
C LEU A 204 8.20 11.16 10.60
N GLU A 205 8.38 10.04 11.29
CA GLU A 205 9.55 9.19 11.10
C GLU A 205 9.32 8.32 9.85
N ILE A 206 9.89 8.74 8.72
CA ILE A 206 9.80 8.03 7.45
C ILE A 206 11.13 7.34 7.18
N GLY A 207 11.23 6.08 7.62
CA GLY A 207 12.39 5.24 7.39
C GLY A 207 12.46 4.65 5.97
N PRO A 208 13.47 3.80 5.71
CA PRO A 208 13.65 3.17 4.40
C PRO A 208 12.46 2.33 3.94
N LEU A 209 11.84 1.56 4.85
CA LEU A 209 10.71 0.68 4.53
C LEU A 209 9.44 1.45 4.19
N GLU A 210 9.16 2.51 4.95
CA GLU A 210 8.07 3.45 4.68
C GLU A 210 8.31 4.14 3.35
N ARG A 211 9.55 4.56 3.06
CA ARG A 211 9.91 5.24 1.82
C ARG A 211 9.69 4.37 0.58
N VAL A 212 10.01 3.08 0.64
CA VAL A 212 9.69 2.13 -0.45
C VAL A 212 8.17 2.07 -0.66
N ALA A 213 7.41 1.83 0.42
CA ALA A 213 5.96 1.69 0.35
C ALA A 213 5.29 2.94 -0.23
N LEU A 214 5.70 4.13 0.22
CA LEU A 214 5.17 5.40 -0.25
C LEU A 214 5.56 5.69 -1.71
N THR A 215 6.80 5.40 -2.09
CA THR A 215 7.28 5.58 -3.47
C THR A 215 6.48 4.73 -4.44
N VAL A 216 6.31 3.44 -4.14
CA VAL A 216 5.56 2.52 -5.00
C VAL A 216 4.08 2.88 -5.05
N ALA A 217 3.47 3.23 -3.90
CA ALA A 217 2.08 3.67 -3.86
C ALA A 217 1.86 4.97 -4.66
N GLU A 218 2.83 5.87 -4.69
CA GLU A 218 2.76 7.10 -5.50
C GLU A 218 2.75 6.80 -7.00
N PHE A 219 3.49 5.79 -7.47
CA PHE A 219 3.40 5.32 -8.86
C PHE A 219 2.08 4.59 -9.17
N ALA A 220 1.50 3.90 -8.17
CA ALA A 220 0.25 3.16 -8.36
C ALA A 220 -0.98 4.08 -8.43
N HIS A 221 -0.96 5.21 -7.72
CA HIS A 221 -2.17 6.00 -7.46
C HIS A 221 -2.01 7.51 -7.65
N GLY A 222 -0.79 7.99 -7.83
CA GLY A 222 -0.48 9.41 -7.85
C GLY A 222 0.55 9.73 -8.91
N ARG A 223 1.38 10.74 -8.60
CA ARG A 223 2.44 11.17 -9.49
C ARG A 223 3.67 11.48 -8.67
N ILE A 224 4.74 10.75 -8.95
CA ILE A 224 5.98 10.87 -8.18
C ILE A 224 6.56 12.30 -8.20
N ALA A 225 6.25 13.09 -9.23
CA ALA A 225 6.65 14.50 -9.32
C ALA A 225 5.96 15.42 -8.28
N GLU A 226 4.78 15.05 -7.78
CA GLU A 226 4.09 15.84 -6.74
C GLU A 226 4.68 15.59 -5.36
N ARG A 227 5.03 14.33 -5.08
CA ARG A 227 5.51 13.83 -3.79
C ARG A 227 6.72 12.93 -4.02
N PRO A 228 7.89 13.52 -4.30
CA PRO A 228 9.07 12.76 -4.67
C PRO A 228 9.73 12.12 -3.44
N TRP A 229 9.12 11.04 -2.96
CA TRP A 229 9.48 10.31 -1.74
C TRP A 229 10.93 9.86 -1.70
N GLY A 230 11.51 9.53 -2.85
CA GLY A 230 12.91 9.08 -2.97
C GLY A 230 13.92 10.17 -2.61
N VAL A 231 13.64 11.43 -2.94
CA VAL A 231 14.56 12.56 -2.67
C VAL A 231 14.12 13.44 -1.49
N ALA A 232 13.00 13.09 -0.84
CA ALA A 232 12.51 13.80 0.34
C ALA A 232 13.26 13.43 1.62
N GLY A 233 13.98 12.31 1.63
CA GLY A 233 14.79 11.83 2.75
C GLY A 233 16.25 12.27 2.70
N THR A 234 17.04 11.71 3.60
CA THR A 234 18.50 11.83 3.51
C THR A 234 19.05 10.94 2.37
N PRO A 235 20.23 11.24 1.81
CA PRO A 235 20.86 10.36 0.84
C PRO A 235 21.01 8.93 1.34
N LEU A 236 21.39 8.75 2.62
CA LEU A 236 21.54 7.44 3.24
C LEU A 236 20.22 6.66 3.27
N GLU A 237 19.13 7.29 3.74
CA GLU A 237 17.80 6.65 3.72
C GLU A 237 17.35 6.27 2.31
N THR A 238 17.78 7.02 1.29
CA THR A 238 17.42 6.75 -0.11
C THR A 238 18.10 5.48 -0.62
N ILE A 239 19.42 5.35 -0.39
CA ILE A 239 20.16 4.16 -0.81
C ILE A 239 19.81 2.93 0.05
N GLU A 240 19.48 3.12 1.33
CA GLU A 240 18.93 2.05 2.17
C GLU A 240 17.54 1.61 1.69
N ALA A 241 16.68 2.53 1.26
CA ALA A 241 15.37 2.21 0.69
C ALA A 241 15.53 1.39 -0.60
N LEU A 242 16.47 1.76 -1.48
CA LEU A 242 16.84 0.98 -2.66
C LEU A 242 17.28 -0.44 -2.26
N GLY A 243 18.21 -0.55 -1.31
CA GLY A 243 18.68 -1.84 -0.80
C GLY A 243 17.53 -2.72 -0.28
N ASN A 244 16.67 -2.17 0.59
CA ASN A 244 15.50 -2.87 1.12
C ASN A 244 14.53 -3.31 0.00
N ALA A 245 14.32 -2.48 -1.02
CA ALA A 245 13.45 -2.83 -2.13
C ALA A 245 14.01 -3.98 -2.99
N ILE A 246 15.32 -3.95 -3.29
CA ILE A 246 16.00 -5.00 -4.05
C ILE A 246 16.06 -6.31 -3.26
N GLY A 247 16.47 -6.27 -2.00
CA GLY A 247 16.58 -7.47 -1.15
C GLY A 247 15.25 -8.18 -0.96
N ASN A 248 14.13 -7.46 -1.04
CA ASN A 248 12.78 -8.03 -0.95
C ASN A 248 12.08 -8.20 -2.30
N LEU A 249 12.74 -7.90 -3.41
CA LEU A 249 12.13 -7.90 -4.74
C LEU A 249 11.49 -9.24 -5.14
N PRO A 250 12.15 -10.42 -4.94
CA PRO A 250 11.53 -11.71 -5.25
C PRO A 250 10.23 -11.95 -4.47
N TYR A 251 10.21 -11.54 -3.20
CA TYR A 251 9.05 -11.68 -2.33
C TYR A 251 7.90 -10.77 -2.78
N LEU A 252 8.19 -9.50 -3.10
CA LEU A 252 7.21 -8.53 -3.56
C LEU A 252 6.63 -8.92 -4.93
N MET A 253 7.46 -9.28 -5.90
CA MET A 253 7.00 -9.75 -7.23
C MET A 253 6.16 -11.02 -7.12
N GLY A 254 6.60 -12.00 -6.32
CA GLY A 254 5.86 -13.23 -6.11
C GLY A 254 4.50 -13.00 -5.46
N ARG A 255 4.37 -12.02 -4.56
CA ARG A 255 3.08 -11.66 -3.98
C ARG A 255 2.19 -10.92 -4.97
N ALA A 256 2.72 -9.92 -5.69
CA ALA A 256 1.99 -9.20 -6.73
C ALA A 256 1.35 -10.16 -7.74
N LEU A 257 2.15 -11.13 -8.21
CA LEU A 257 1.69 -12.16 -9.13
C LEU A 257 0.56 -13.02 -8.55
N ARG A 258 0.68 -13.49 -7.30
CA ARG A 258 -0.36 -14.30 -6.64
C ARG A 258 -1.65 -13.53 -6.38
N ALA A 259 -1.54 -12.23 -6.12
CA ALA A 259 -2.68 -11.35 -5.88
C ALA A 259 -3.32 -10.83 -7.18
N GLY A 260 -2.72 -11.08 -8.35
CA GLY A 260 -3.16 -10.52 -9.63
C GLY A 260 -2.99 -9.00 -9.70
N ILE A 261 -2.05 -8.44 -8.94
CA ILE A 261 -1.75 -7.01 -8.89
C ILE A 261 -0.67 -6.70 -9.92
N GLU A 262 -0.83 -5.60 -10.65
CA GLU A 262 0.15 -5.12 -11.63
C GLU A 262 1.50 -4.81 -10.97
N GLN A 263 2.59 -5.27 -11.59
CA GLN A 263 3.95 -5.09 -11.08
C GLN A 263 4.56 -3.76 -11.51
N ALA A 264 3.94 -3.05 -12.47
CA ALA A 264 4.48 -1.82 -13.04
C ALA A 264 4.80 -0.76 -11.97
N PRO A 265 3.95 -0.47 -10.97
CA PRO A 265 4.27 0.51 -9.93
C PRO A 265 5.49 0.12 -9.09
N LEU A 266 5.68 -1.18 -8.83
CA LEU A 266 6.85 -1.68 -8.09
C LEU A 266 8.13 -1.46 -8.90
N ILE A 267 8.12 -1.85 -10.17
CA ILE A 267 9.26 -1.68 -11.09
C ILE A 267 9.62 -0.19 -11.23
N GLN A 268 8.62 0.67 -11.46
CA GLN A 268 8.79 2.12 -11.56
C GLN A 268 9.34 2.73 -10.27
N GLY A 269 8.80 2.32 -9.12
CA GLY A 269 9.26 2.80 -7.81
C GLY A 269 10.73 2.47 -7.54
N ILE A 270 11.15 1.24 -7.86
CA ILE A 270 12.54 0.82 -7.66
C ILE A 270 13.48 1.50 -8.66
N ALA A 271 13.07 1.61 -9.93
CA ALA A 271 13.85 2.36 -10.94
C ALA A 271 14.08 3.82 -10.51
N TYR A 272 13.04 4.45 -9.96
CA TYR A 272 13.12 5.80 -9.42
C TYR A 272 14.03 5.90 -8.18
N LEU A 273 13.99 4.92 -7.27
CA LEU A 273 14.92 4.88 -6.13
C LEU A 273 16.37 4.74 -6.60
N ALA A 274 16.64 3.88 -7.58
CA ALA A 274 17.98 3.72 -8.17
C ALA A 274 18.47 5.05 -8.77
N LEU A 275 17.64 5.72 -9.57
CA LEU A 275 17.97 7.04 -10.11
C LEU A 275 18.18 8.10 -9.02
N SER A 276 17.36 8.06 -7.96
CA SER A 276 17.47 8.98 -6.82
C SER A 276 18.77 8.77 -6.04
N SER A 277 19.22 7.52 -5.89
CA SER A 277 20.51 7.18 -5.28
C SER A 277 21.68 7.69 -6.10
N LEU A 278 21.64 7.54 -7.44
CA LEU A 278 22.70 8.04 -8.35
C LEU A 278 22.89 9.57 -8.30
N LYS A 279 21.92 10.32 -7.78
CA LYS A 279 22.07 11.77 -7.54
C LYS A 279 23.08 12.09 -6.44
N HIS A 280 23.34 11.14 -5.54
CA HIS A 280 24.10 11.34 -4.31
C HIS A 280 25.30 10.41 -4.17
N PHE A 281 25.30 9.28 -4.87
CA PHE A 281 26.34 8.26 -4.82
C PHE A 281 26.80 7.92 -6.24
N ALA A 282 28.07 7.57 -6.38
CA ALA A 282 28.63 7.13 -7.64
C ALA A 282 28.04 5.78 -8.08
N ALA A 283 28.07 5.50 -9.38
CA ALA A 283 27.52 4.29 -9.96
C ALA A 283 28.06 2.99 -9.34
N ASP A 284 29.34 2.94 -8.98
CA ASP A 284 29.98 1.79 -8.34
C ASP A 284 29.36 1.46 -6.98
N THR A 285 29.12 2.48 -6.17
CA THR A 285 28.51 2.36 -4.84
C THR A 285 27.07 1.88 -4.94
N VAL A 286 26.30 2.40 -5.90
CA VAL A 286 24.92 1.96 -6.14
C VAL A 286 24.89 0.52 -6.68
N ALA A 287 25.82 0.17 -7.57
CA ALA A 287 25.97 -1.19 -8.09
C ALA A 287 26.28 -2.18 -6.97
N GLU A 288 27.21 -1.84 -6.07
CA GLU A 288 27.59 -2.66 -4.93
C GLU A 288 26.38 -2.93 -4.03
N VAL A 289 25.62 -1.88 -3.67
CA VAL A 289 24.41 -2.04 -2.86
C VAL A 289 23.41 -2.98 -3.54
N ILE A 290 23.13 -2.81 -4.83
CA ILE A 290 22.16 -3.66 -5.55
C ILE A 290 22.65 -5.13 -5.59
N LEU A 291 23.93 -5.36 -5.89
CA LEU A 291 24.48 -6.70 -6.02
C LEU A 291 24.60 -7.42 -4.67
N ASP A 292 24.90 -6.68 -3.59
CA ASP A 292 25.00 -7.25 -2.26
C ASP A 292 23.65 -7.81 -1.76
N GLN A 293 22.54 -7.15 -2.11
CA GLN A 293 21.19 -7.63 -1.81
C GLN A 293 20.77 -8.89 -2.58
N LEU A 294 21.53 -9.26 -3.61
CA LEU A 294 21.30 -10.46 -4.43
C LEU A 294 22.30 -11.57 -4.13
N ARG A 295 22.95 -11.53 -2.97
CA ARG A 295 23.76 -12.63 -2.46
C ARG A 295 22.90 -13.61 -1.67
N ASP A 296 23.28 -14.88 -1.68
CA ASP A 296 22.67 -15.89 -0.82
C ASP A 296 23.17 -15.77 0.64
N GLY A 297 22.65 -16.63 1.52
CA GLY A 297 23.02 -16.65 2.94
C GLY A 297 24.49 -17.01 3.21
N GLU A 298 25.22 -17.52 2.21
CA GLU A 298 26.67 -17.81 2.27
C GLU A 298 27.50 -16.69 1.62
N GLY A 299 26.84 -15.66 1.08
CA GLY A 299 27.48 -14.52 0.42
C GLY A 299 27.80 -14.74 -1.06
N ALA A 300 27.40 -15.88 -1.65
CA ALA A 300 27.61 -16.14 -3.07
C ALA A 300 26.62 -15.33 -3.93
N PRO A 301 27.05 -14.77 -5.08
CA PRO A 301 26.17 -14.00 -5.94
C PRO A 301 25.08 -14.88 -6.56
N ALA A 302 23.87 -14.34 -6.71
CA ALA A 302 22.79 -15.03 -7.41
C ALA A 302 23.18 -15.39 -8.86
N PRO A 303 22.65 -16.50 -9.40
CA PRO A 303 22.84 -16.88 -10.80
C PRO A 303 22.48 -15.73 -11.75
N GLN A 304 23.15 -15.67 -12.90
CA GLN A 304 22.98 -14.57 -13.86
C GLN A 304 21.51 -14.46 -14.31
N GLU A 305 20.87 -15.59 -14.59
CA GLU A 305 19.50 -15.66 -15.05
C GLU A 305 18.51 -15.11 -14.02
N VAL A 306 18.82 -15.27 -12.73
CA VAL A 306 18.02 -14.70 -11.63
C VAL A 306 18.22 -13.19 -11.55
N ARG A 307 19.45 -12.72 -11.72
CA ARG A 307 19.74 -11.27 -11.75
C ARG A 307 19.07 -10.60 -12.94
N ASP A 308 19.14 -11.20 -14.13
CA ASP A 308 18.47 -10.69 -15.33
C ASP A 308 16.95 -10.63 -15.15
N LEU A 309 16.36 -11.69 -14.59
CA LEU A 309 14.92 -11.77 -14.35
C LEU A 309 14.42 -10.69 -13.38
N LEU A 310 15.17 -10.44 -12.31
CA LEU A 310 14.78 -9.49 -11.26
C LEU A 310 15.08 -8.05 -11.65
N LEU A 311 16.29 -7.78 -12.14
CA LEU A 311 16.79 -6.43 -12.38
C LEU A 311 16.49 -5.92 -13.78
N GLY A 312 16.35 -6.82 -14.77
CA GLY A 312 16.08 -6.46 -16.16
C GLY A 312 14.87 -5.53 -16.31
N PRO A 313 13.69 -5.82 -15.72
CA PRO A 313 12.54 -4.92 -15.81
C PRO A 313 12.80 -3.52 -15.24
N ILE A 314 13.55 -3.42 -14.14
CA ILE A 314 13.88 -2.15 -13.46
C ILE A 314 14.79 -1.31 -14.36
N PHE A 315 15.85 -1.91 -14.90
CA PHE A 315 16.80 -1.18 -15.73
C PHE A 315 16.27 -0.87 -17.12
N ASN A 316 15.49 -1.77 -17.72
CA ASN A 316 14.78 -1.48 -18.97
C ASN A 316 13.83 -0.30 -18.80
N ARG A 317 13.15 -0.20 -17.64
CA ARG A 317 12.33 0.96 -17.33
C ARG A 317 13.17 2.23 -17.24
N LEU A 318 14.25 2.20 -16.46
CA LEU A 318 15.10 3.37 -16.25
C LEU A 318 15.78 3.85 -17.55
N MET A 319 16.26 2.92 -18.37
CA MET A 319 16.85 3.21 -19.67
C MET A 319 15.85 3.81 -20.63
N GLY A 320 14.65 3.23 -20.75
CA GLY A 320 13.59 3.77 -21.60
C GLY A 320 13.17 5.19 -21.20
N GLU A 321 13.14 5.49 -19.91
CA GLU A 321 12.89 6.85 -19.41
C GLU A 321 14.00 7.83 -19.83
N LEU A 322 15.27 7.41 -19.73
CA LEU A 322 16.41 8.24 -20.14
C LEU A 322 16.55 8.39 -21.66
N GLU A 323 16.20 7.36 -22.43
CA GLU A 323 16.09 7.41 -23.89
C GLU A 323 15.16 8.54 -24.32
N ASP A 324 13.97 8.63 -23.72
CA ASP A 324 12.96 9.63 -24.07
C ASP A 324 13.39 11.05 -23.71
N VAL A 325 14.00 11.22 -22.54
CA VAL A 325 14.54 12.52 -22.12
C VAL A 325 15.71 12.92 -22.99
N CYS A 326 16.62 11.98 -23.28
CA CYS A 326 17.84 12.28 -24.02
C CYS A 326 17.59 12.48 -25.51
N SER A 327 16.60 11.80 -26.09
CA SER A 327 16.17 11.97 -27.48
C SER A 327 15.47 13.29 -27.76
N SER A 328 14.87 13.90 -26.74
CA SER A 328 13.94 15.03 -26.90
C SER A 328 14.49 16.24 -27.67
N ASP A 329 15.81 16.42 -27.68
CA ASP A 329 16.54 17.44 -28.42
C ASP A 329 17.86 16.91 -29.02
N CYS A 330 17.96 15.59 -29.22
CA CYS A 330 19.19 14.99 -29.74
C CYS A 330 19.31 15.23 -31.25
N PRO A 331 20.37 15.91 -31.74
CA PRO A 331 20.56 16.10 -33.17
C PRO A 331 20.92 14.78 -33.89
N ARG A 332 21.39 13.78 -33.13
CA ARG A 332 21.85 12.49 -33.63
C ARG A 332 20.70 11.52 -33.92
N PHE A 333 19.57 11.63 -33.22
CA PHE A 333 18.45 10.70 -33.37
C PHE A 333 17.16 11.42 -33.77
N GLY A 334 16.51 10.92 -34.82
CA GLY A 334 15.16 11.32 -35.20
C GLY A 334 14.14 10.26 -34.80
N PHE A 335 13.04 10.67 -34.16
CA PHE A 335 11.98 9.78 -33.67
C PHE A 335 10.64 10.10 -34.31
N GLY A 336 9.83 9.06 -34.54
CA GLY A 336 8.45 9.19 -35.02
C GLY A 336 7.48 9.66 -33.93
N GLU A 337 7.49 9.03 -32.75
CA GLU A 337 6.65 9.34 -31.58
C GLU A 337 7.43 9.09 -30.26
N ARG A 338 7.03 9.78 -29.18
CA ARG A 338 7.64 9.76 -27.82
C ARG A 338 6.58 9.27 -26.83
N HIS A 339 6.95 8.46 -25.83
CA HIS A 339 5.94 7.68 -25.10
C HIS A 339 5.98 7.73 -23.57
N THR A 340 7.13 7.83 -22.90
CA THR A 340 7.17 7.31 -21.52
C THR A 340 6.82 8.25 -20.39
N PHE A 341 6.93 9.58 -20.51
CA PHE A 341 6.57 10.51 -19.40
C PHE A 341 6.31 11.96 -19.82
N VAL A 342 6.22 12.20 -21.11
CA VAL A 342 6.44 13.51 -21.68
C VAL A 342 5.22 13.92 -22.50
N GLY A 343 4.12 14.18 -21.80
CA GLY A 343 2.95 14.84 -22.39
C GLY A 343 3.03 16.38 -22.30
N GLY A 344 3.97 16.89 -21.49
CA GLY A 344 4.11 18.31 -21.20
C GLY A 344 4.88 19.12 -22.26
N PRO A 345 4.77 20.46 -22.23
CA PRO A 345 5.42 21.34 -23.20
C PRO A 345 6.96 21.39 -23.09
N ASP A 346 7.56 20.91 -21.98
CA ASP A 346 9.02 20.74 -21.85
C ASP A 346 9.40 19.35 -21.25
N PRO A 347 9.52 18.32 -22.10
CA PRO A 347 9.94 16.96 -21.76
C PRO A 347 10.99 16.80 -20.66
N ILE A 348 12.07 17.55 -20.82
CA ILE A 348 13.27 17.43 -20.00
C ILE A 348 12.94 18.00 -18.63
N LYS A 349 12.36 19.20 -18.60
CA LYS A 349 12.04 19.87 -17.36
C LYS A 349 11.06 19.05 -16.52
N ASP A 350 10.01 18.55 -17.17
CA ASP A 350 8.88 17.90 -16.51
C ASP A 350 9.30 16.56 -15.88
N TYR A 351 10.11 15.78 -16.60
CA TYR A 351 10.68 14.54 -16.07
C TYR A 351 11.58 14.78 -14.85
N TRP A 352 12.45 15.79 -14.86
CA TRP A 352 13.40 16.02 -13.75
C TRP A 352 12.79 16.69 -12.51
N GLU A 353 11.56 17.20 -12.59
CA GLU A 353 10.86 17.73 -11.41
C GLU A 353 10.65 16.66 -10.32
N ARG A 354 10.58 15.36 -10.67
CA ARG A 354 10.52 14.24 -9.70
C ARG A 354 11.77 14.05 -8.85
N LEU A 355 12.87 14.74 -9.15
CA LEU A 355 14.09 14.75 -8.35
C LEU A 355 14.28 16.06 -7.56
N ARG A 356 13.28 16.95 -7.56
CA ARG A 356 13.27 18.17 -6.73
C ARG A 356 12.50 17.92 -5.42
N PRO A 357 13.05 18.24 -4.24
CA PRO A 357 12.36 18.01 -2.97
C PRO A 357 10.99 18.71 -2.79
N GLY A 358 10.70 19.75 -3.60
CA GLY A 358 9.49 20.56 -3.47
C GLY A 358 8.27 20.09 -4.27
N GLY A 359 8.45 19.20 -5.26
CA GLY A 359 7.40 18.72 -6.16
C GLY A 359 6.72 19.78 -7.04
N ARG A 360 5.87 19.35 -8.00
CA ARG A 360 5.01 20.22 -8.84
C ARG A 360 3.83 19.47 -9.47
N VAL A 361 2.89 20.22 -10.04
CA VAL A 361 1.66 19.73 -10.71
C VAL A 361 1.82 19.77 -12.23
N GLN A 362 1.44 18.70 -12.93
CA GLN A 362 1.43 18.57 -14.40
C GLN A 362 0.30 17.67 -14.93
N PRO A 363 -0.01 17.64 -16.24
CA PRO A 363 -1.20 16.97 -16.80
C PRO A 363 -0.99 15.48 -17.18
N ASP A 364 -2.10 14.79 -17.48
CA ASP A 364 -2.25 13.32 -17.60
C ASP A 364 -1.56 12.62 -18.79
N GLU A 365 -1.24 11.33 -18.60
CA GLU A 365 -0.60 10.41 -19.55
C GLU A 365 -1.63 9.65 -20.41
N GLY A 366 -1.26 9.32 -21.66
CA GLY A 366 -2.04 8.51 -22.60
C GLY A 366 -1.34 7.20 -23.00
N ASP A 367 -2.13 6.18 -23.34
CA ASP A 367 -1.71 4.82 -23.74
C ASP A 367 -1.06 4.75 -25.14
N ASP A 368 -0.10 3.83 -25.36
CA ASP A 368 0.56 3.63 -26.66
C ASP A 368 0.91 2.16 -27.07
N ASP A 369 0.88 1.92 -28.40
CA ASP A 369 1.13 0.70 -29.19
C ASP A 369 2.60 0.59 -29.69
N GLY A 370 3.55 0.44 -28.76
CA GLY A 370 4.76 -0.42 -28.81
C GLY A 370 5.71 -0.49 -30.02
N ARG A 371 5.54 0.23 -31.13
CA ARG A 371 6.39 0.10 -32.34
C ARG A 371 7.24 1.34 -32.57
N ARG A 372 8.57 1.18 -32.52
CA ARG A 372 9.53 2.28 -32.68
C ARG A 372 10.28 2.22 -34.01
N LEU A 373 10.32 3.34 -34.73
CA LEU A 373 11.26 3.59 -35.80
C LEU A 373 12.16 4.76 -35.38
N TRP A 374 13.46 4.57 -35.53
CA TRP A 374 14.46 5.55 -35.15
C TRP A 374 15.59 5.58 -36.19
N ILE A 375 16.14 6.78 -36.40
CA ILE A 375 17.19 7.02 -37.39
C ILE A 375 18.37 7.68 -36.68
N GLU A 376 19.54 7.02 -36.71
CA GLU A 376 20.80 7.54 -36.19
C GLU A 376 21.60 8.28 -37.27
N ARG A 377 22.08 9.48 -36.94
CA ARG A 377 23.00 10.27 -37.76
C ARG A 377 24.41 10.18 -37.19
N THR A 378 25.20 9.23 -37.69
CA THR A 378 26.51 8.88 -37.11
C THR A 378 27.57 10.00 -37.13
N THR A 379 27.30 11.10 -37.84
CA THR A 379 28.18 12.28 -37.95
C THR A 379 27.90 13.38 -36.92
N GLU A 380 26.77 13.35 -36.21
CA GLU A 380 26.42 14.36 -35.23
C GLU A 380 26.98 14.00 -33.84
N PRO A 381 27.51 14.97 -33.07
CA PRO A 381 28.06 14.71 -31.74
C PRO A 381 26.96 14.43 -30.71
N CYS A 382 27.30 13.66 -29.67
CA CYS A 382 26.42 13.47 -28.52
C CYS A 382 26.37 14.73 -27.64
N LYS A 383 25.16 15.19 -27.30
CA LYS A 383 24.96 16.33 -26.39
C LYS A 383 25.47 16.08 -24.96
N VAL A 384 25.32 14.85 -24.47
CA VAL A 384 25.82 14.38 -23.16
C VAL A 384 27.35 14.16 -23.17
N GLY A 385 27.96 14.14 -24.37
CA GLY A 385 29.40 14.07 -24.57
C GLY A 385 29.97 12.65 -24.64
N PHE A 386 29.16 11.61 -24.85
CA PHE A 386 29.69 10.28 -25.14
C PHE A 386 30.52 10.31 -26.45
N PRO A 387 31.67 9.62 -26.50
CA PRO A 387 32.50 9.53 -27.70
C PRO A 387 31.80 8.60 -28.71
N MET A 388 31.00 9.19 -29.61
CA MET A 388 30.26 8.45 -30.63
C MET A 388 30.84 8.74 -32.01
N ASP A 389 30.90 7.72 -32.86
CA ASP A 389 31.35 7.81 -34.24
C ASP A 389 30.57 6.84 -35.12
N LYS A 390 31.14 6.37 -36.24
CA LYS A 390 30.49 5.39 -37.12
C LYS A 390 30.49 3.97 -36.57
N ASP A 391 31.41 3.68 -35.66
CA ASP A 391 31.66 2.36 -35.09
C ASP A 391 31.12 2.28 -33.65
N HIS A 392 30.83 3.42 -33.02
CA HIS A 392 30.29 3.53 -31.67
C HIS A 392 28.93 4.28 -31.68
N SER A 393 27.85 3.52 -31.54
CA SER A 393 26.48 4.05 -31.37
C SER A 393 26.24 4.55 -29.95
N CYS A 394 25.08 5.18 -29.74
CA CYS A 394 24.71 5.68 -28.42
C CYS A 394 24.46 4.55 -27.41
N PRO A 395 25.04 4.60 -26.19
CA PRO A 395 24.90 3.54 -25.21
C PRO A 395 23.48 3.43 -24.62
N LEU A 396 22.63 4.47 -24.77
CA LEU A 396 21.21 4.39 -24.41
C LEU A 396 20.36 3.61 -25.42
N PHE A 397 20.93 3.22 -26.55
CA PHE A 397 20.18 3.00 -27.78
C PHE A 397 20.74 1.80 -28.57
N GLY A 398 22.05 1.55 -28.48
CA GLY A 398 22.69 0.32 -28.92
C GLY A 398 22.36 -0.86 -28.01
N ASP A 399 23.16 -1.93 -28.09
CA ASP A 399 23.03 -3.06 -27.18
C ASP A 399 23.26 -2.57 -25.74
N ALA A 400 22.18 -2.48 -24.96
CA ALA A 400 22.27 -2.08 -23.57
C ALA A 400 23.17 -3.07 -22.82
N PRO A 401 24.07 -2.59 -21.93
CA PRO A 401 24.87 -3.48 -21.11
C PRO A 401 23.98 -4.51 -20.41
N GLU A 402 24.39 -5.77 -20.43
CA GLU A 402 23.72 -6.84 -19.70
C GLU A 402 23.78 -6.54 -18.19
N VAL A 403 22.90 -7.14 -17.39
CA VAL A 403 22.87 -6.90 -15.93
C VAL A 403 24.18 -7.33 -15.25
N ASN A 404 24.99 -8.18 -15.88
CA ASN A 404 26.36 -8.51 -15.43
C ASN A 404 27.34 -7.32 -15.49
N GLN A 405 27.04 -6.29 -16.29
CA GLN A 405 27.77 -5.03 -16.42
C GLN A 405 27.06 -3.88 -15.69
N LEU A 406 26.47 -4.17 -14.52
CA LEU A 406 25.64 -3.22 -13.78
C LEU A 406 26.34 -1.88 -13.50
N GLU A 407 27.62 -1.89 -13.15
CA GLU A 407 28.39 -0.67 -12.91
C GLU A 407 28.49 0.21 -14.17
N GLU A 408 28.76 -0.39 -15.33
CA GLU A 408 28.82 0.30 -16.61
C GLU A 408 27.46 0.90 -16.99
N LEU A 409 26.40 0.12 -16.82
CA LEU A 409 25.02 0.55 -17.02
C LEU A 409 24.67 1.76 -16.13
N LEU A 410 24.95 1.66 -14.84
CA LEU A 410 24.71 2.74 -13.88
C LEU A 410 25.57 3.97 -14.16
N SER A 411 26.80 3.80 -14.67
CA SER A 411 27.66 4.92 -15.06
C SER A 411 27.10 5.68 -16.27
N ILE A 412 26.53 4.97 -17.25
CA ILE A 412 25.81 5.59 -18.37
C ILE A 412 24.62 6.41 -17.85
N ILE A 413 23.81 5.81 -16.97
CA ILE A 413 22.63 6.43 -16.36
C ILE A 413 23.03 7.67 -15.55
N GLU A 414 24.03 7.54 -14.68
CA GLU A 414 24.58 8.62 -13.86
C GLU A 414 24.98 9.79 -14.75
N ARG A 415 25.80 9.55 -15.77
CA ARG A 415 26.29 10.60 -16.68
C ARG A 415 25.16 11.34 -17.41
N VAL A 416 24.17 10.61 -17.91
CA VAL A 416 23.01 11.19 -18.60
C VAL A 416 22.17 12.01 -17.62
N ALA A 417 21.90 11.46 -16.44
CA ALA A 417 21.12 12.12 -15.41
C ALA A 417 21.80 13.41 -14.95
N ASP A 418 23.11 13.38 -14.70
CA ASP A 418 23.90 14.51 -14.26
C ASP A 418 23.86 15.68 -15.26
N PHE A 419 24.02 15.36 -16.55
CA PHE A 419 23.95 16.35 -17.62
C PHE A 419 22.55 16.96 -17.74
N ARG A 420 21.52 16.11 -17.85
CA ARG A 420 20.14 16.55 -18.12
C ARG A 420 19.49 17.23 -16.93
N PHE A 421 19.83 16.81 -15.71
CA PHE A 421 19.39 17.48 -14.50
C PHE A 421 19.96 18.91 -14.42
N LYS A 422 21.26 19.09 -14.67
CA LYS A 422 21.90 20.43 -14.71
C LYS A 422 21.25 21.33 -15.76
N GLU A 423 20.95 20.77 -16.95
CA GLU A 423 20.24 21.48 -18.01
C GLU A 423 18.82 21.90 -17.60
N ALA A 424 18.05 21.00 -16.99
CA ALA A 424 16.70 21.29 -16.50
C ALA A 424 16.70 22.38 -15.41
N MET A 425 17.72 22.39 -14.55
CA MET A 425 17.88 23.40 -13.50
C MET A 425 18.29 24.78 -14.04
N ALA A 426 19.02 24.83 -15.15
CA ALA A 426 19.45 26.08 -15.78
C ALA A 426 18.33 26.80 -16.56
N LYS A 427 17.27 26.09 -16.97
CA LYS A 427 16.11 26.68 -17.63
C LYS A 427 15.23 27.42 -16.61
N PRO A 428 14.98 28.74 -16.77
CA PRO A 428 14.08 29.47 -15.86
C PRO A 428 12.67 28.88 -15.93
N ALA A 429 12.00 28.80 -14.77
CA ALA A 429 10.60 28.41 -14.75
C ALA A 429 9.80 29.46 -15.53
N LYS A 430 9.33 29.12 -16.74
CA LYS A 430 8.27 29.89 -17.39
C LYS A 430 7.08 29.90 -16.43
N ASN A 431 6.74 31.09 -15.94
CA ASN A 431 5.53 31.37 -15.16
C ASN A 431 4.30 31.22 -16.03
#